data_AF-A0A7Z9WNP0-F1
#
_entry.id   AF-A0A7Z9WNP0-F1
#
_cell.length_a   1.000
_cell.length_b   1.000
_cell.length_c   1.000
_cell.angle_alpha   90.00
_cell.angle_beta   90.00
_cell.angle_gamma   90.00
#
_symmetry.space_group_name_H-M   'P 1'
#
loop_
_entity.id
_entity.type
_entity.pdbx_description
1 polymer ?
#
loop_
_entity_poly.entity_id
_entity_poly.type
_entity_poly.pdbx_seq_one_letter_code
_entity_poly.pdbx_strand_id
1 'polypeptide(L)'
;MRELARGVAEAYLKQREEMGYPWRERPSAPVPKRPSIQERVRHDTTIQGHLDALLEIGTEELPARDLSLAIEQLREAVPRMLEEARLEHGGGRIAGTPRRLVVYVEGLAPKQRDVEKAVKGPPAQVAYDAEGKPTRAAIGFAKSQGVALEDLEVREIEGGKYVVAVKVEEGRPAMEVLAELWPQLIASLRFPLTMRWNETGVAFSRPIRWLVALLGDAVVPFEYAGVRSGRTTRGLRPQGSPEIVVGRAEDYFALMEENGIVVDVEKRREMIRRQAERLAAEVGGRIPDDPALLEEVANLVEHPTALRGSFDPEYLKLPKEVLITVMKKHQRYFPVVGKLGNGNGHRRIVGFLRHRSGDRHADDTG
;
A
#
# COMPACT_ATOMS: atom_id res chain seq x y z
N MET A 1 -34.34 3.20 7.63
CA MET A 1 -33.12 3.80 7.03
C MET A 1 -33.02 3.59 5.52
N ARG A 2 -33.24 2.38 4.97
CA ARG A 2 -33.20 2.14 3.51
C ARG A 2 -34.30 2.87 2.71
N GLU A 3 -35.52 2.95 3.26
CA GLU A 3 -36.63 3.67 2.60
C GLU A 3 -36.42 5.19 2.56
N LEU A 4 -35.84 5.77 3.61
CA LEU A 4 -35.46 7.19 3.63
C LEU A 4 -34.36 7.49 2.61
N ALA A 5 -33.33 6.64 2.49
CA ALA A 5 -32.28 6.79 1.48
C ALA A 5 -32.84 6.68 0.05
N ARG A 6 -33.81 5.78 -0.17
CA ARG A 6 -34.49 5.64 -1.45
C ARG A 6 -35.37 6.86 -1.78
N GLY A 7 -36.14 7.35 -0.81
CA GLY A 7 -36.97 8.55 -0.99
C GLY A 7 -36.15 9.81 -1.29
N VAL A 8 -34.98 9.97 -0.66
CA VAL A 8 -34.05 11.08 -0.96
C VAL A 8 -33.47 10.95 -2.38
N ALA A 9 -33.12 9.74 -2.81
CA ALA A 9 -32.60 9.50 -4.16
C ALA A 9 -33.66 9.75 -5.25
N GLU A 10 -34.91 9.32 -5.02
CA GLU A 10 -36.04 9.55 -5.94
C GLU A 10 -36.40 11.04 -6.02
N ALA A 11 -36.43 11.75 -4.88
CA ALA A 11 -36.68 13.20 -4.84
C ALA A 11 -35.58 13.99 -5.56
N TYR A 12 -34.32 13.60 -5.40
CA TYR A 12 -33.19 14.22 -6.10
C TYR A 12 -33.28 14.02 -7.62
N LEU A 13 -33.64 12.83 -8.08
CA LEU A 13 -33.81 12.54 -9.51
C LEU A 13 -34.93 13.39 -10.13
N LYS A 14 -36.08 13.47 -9.45
CA LYS A 14 -37.23 14.25 -9.90
C LYS A 14 -36.92 15.75 -9.97
N GLN A 15 -36.23 16.28 -8.96
CA GLN A 15 -35.77 17.67 -8.95
C GLN A 15 -34.80 17.96 -10.11
N ARG A 16 -33.94 17.00 -10.47
CA ARG A 16 -32.97 17.16 -11.57
C ARG A 16 -33.63 17.12 -12.96
N GLU A 17 -34.69 16.32 -13.10
CA GLU A 17 -35.50 16.24 -14.31
C GLU A 17 -36.29 17.54 -14.52
N GLU A 18 -36.90 18.09 -13.46
CA GLU A 18 -37.59 19.40 -13.48
C GLU A 18 -36.66 20.57 -13.85
N MET A 19 -35.38 20.48 -13.46
CA MET A 19 -34.37 21.49 -13.80
C MET A 19 -33.72 21.28 -15.18
N GLY A 20 -34.17 20.30 -15.99
CA GLY A 20 -33.65 20.07 -17.32
C GLY A 20 -32.19 19.61 -17.37
N TYR A 21 -31.70 18.94 -16.32
CA TYR A 21 -30.31 18.48 -16.18
C TYR A 21 -29.26 19.55 -16.55
N PRO A 22 -29.11 20.63 -15.77
CA PRO A 22 -28.29 21.80 -16.13
C PRO A 22 -26.78 21.54 -16.27
N TRP A 23 -26.33 20.30 -16.04
CA TRP A 23 -24.94 19.86 -16.16
C TRP A 23 -24.74 18.76 -17.23
N ARG A 24 -25.77 18.40 -18.01
CA ARG A 24 -25.66 17.38 -19.07
C ARG A 24 -24.94 17.85 -20.33
N GLU A 25 -24.75 19.15 -20.49
CA GLU A 25 -24.03 19.72 -21.63
C GLU A 25 -22.76 20.44 -21.16
N ARG A 26 -21.69 19.66 -21.00
CA ARG A 26 -20.39 20.17 -21.44
C ARG A 26 -20.17 19.62 -22.84
N PRO A 27 -19.93 20.44 -23.88
CA PRO A 27 -19.44 19.90 -25.13
C PRO A 27 -18.20 19.08 -24.80
N SER A 28 -18.18 17.81 -25.21
CA SER A 28 -17.01 16.98 -25.03
C SER A 28 -15.89 17.66 -25.83
N ALA A 29 -14.95 18.28 -25.12
CA ALA A 29 -13.68 18.59 -25.73
C ALA A 29 -13.18 17.27 -26.35
N PRO A 30 -12.76 17.25 -27.62
CA PRO A 30 -12.29 16.04 -28.25
C PRO A 30 -11.25 15.42 -27.32
N VAL A 31 -11.54 14.21 -26.84
CA VAL A 31 -10.58 13.43 -26.06
C VAL A 31 -9.34 13.36 -26.97
N PRO A 32 -8.21 13.98 -26.61
CA PRO A 32 -7.03 13.90 -27.45
C PRO A 32 -6.75 12.41 -27.63
N LYS A 33 -6.70 11.95 -28.88
CA LYS A 33 -6.27 10.59 -29.20
C LYS A 33 -4.96 10.37 -28.45
N ARG A 34 -5.02 9.61 -27.36
CA ARG A 34 -3.84 9.26 -26.59
C ARG A 34 -2.93 8.52 -27.56
N PRO A 35 -1.66 8.92 -27.70
CA PRO A 35 -0.75 8.23 -28.60
C PRO A 35 -0.75 6.74 -28.24
N SER A 36 -0.84 5.92 -29.30
CA SER A 36 -0.72 4.48 -29.22
C SER A 36 0.57 4.09 -28.50
N ILE A 37 0.52 2.94 -27.82
CA ILE A 37 1.48 2.35 -26.87
C ILE A 37 2.93 2.19 -27.36
N GLN A 38 3.30 2.67 -28.55
CA GLN A 38 4.60 2.38 -29.15
C GLN A 38 5.70 3.42 -28.94
N GLU A 39 5.45 4.57 -28.32
CA GLU A 39 6.50 5.61 -28.22
C GLU A 39 6.86 5.95 -26.78
N ARG A 40 8.03 5.40 -26.37
CA ARG A 40 8.84 5.65 -25.17
C ARG A 40 8.59 4.80 -23.94
N VAL A 41 8.43 3.49 -24.12
CA VAL A 41 9.04 2.56 -23.15
C VAL A 41 10.53 2.52 -23.49
N ARG A 42 11.38 3.09 -22.64
CA ARG A 42 12.80 2.72 -22.65
C ARG A 42 12.83 1.26 -22.17
N HIS A 43 12.77 0.32 -23.09
CA HIS A 43 13.08 -1.10 -22.84
C HIS A 43 14.58 -1.35 -22.65
N ASP A 44 15.36 -0.29 -22.54
CA ASP A 44 16.81 -0.35 -22.60
C ASP A 44 17.39 -0.07 -21.21
N THR A 45 17.33 -1.09 -20.37
CA THR A 45 18.30 -1.31 -19.32
C THR A 45 18.18 -2.78 -18.96
N THR A 46 19.14 -3.58 -19.43
CA THR A 46 19.48 -4.84 -18.75
C THR A 46 19.74 -4.46 -17.30
N ILE A 47 18.79 -4.72 -16.40
CA ILE A 47 18.97 -4.44 -14.98
C ILE A 47 20.07 -5.38 -14.50
N GLN A 48 21.27 -4.82 -14.31
CA GLN A 48 22.43 -5.56 -13.84
C GLN A 48 22.62 -5.28 -12.36
N GLY A 49 22.43 -6.31 -11.54
CA GLY A 49 22.55 -6.23 -10.09
C GLY A 49 21.20 -6.12 -9.36
N HIS A 50 21.27 -6.25 -8.04
CA HIS A 50 20.10 -6.12 -7.18
C HIS A 50 19.69 -4.64 -7.09
N LEU A 51 18.40 -4.36 -7.22
CA LEU A 51 17.84 -3.01 -7.16
C LEU A 51 16.69 -2.94 -6.16
N ASP A 52 16.43 -1.76 -5.62
CA ASP A 52 15.30 -1.57 -4.72
C ASP A 52 14.00 -1.45 -5.51
N ALA A 53 12.93 -2.04 -4.99
CA ALA A 53 11.60 -1.95 -5.57
C ALA A 53 10.67 -1.14 -4.65
N LEU A 54 9.83 -0.32 -5.27
CA LEU A 54 8.84 0.52 -4.59
C LEU A 54 7.47 0.26 -5.20
N LEU A 55 6.46 0.11 -4.34
CA LEU A 55 5.05 0.23 -4.69
C LEU A 55 4.36 1.17 -3.69
N GLU A 56 3.80 2.26 -4.20
CA GLU A 56 2.88 3.13 -3.46
C GLU A 56 1.46 2.97 -4.01
N ILE A 57 0.51 2.69 -3.13
CA ILE A 57 -0.92 2.66 -3.41
C ILE A 57 -1.53 3.95 -2.85
N GLY A 58 -1.73 4.93 -3.72
CA GLY A 58 -2.33 6.21 -3.37
C GLY A 58 -3.84 6.17 -3.36
N THR A 59 -4.47 6.58 -2.26
CA THR A 59 -5.91 6.50 -2.06
C THR A 59 -6.50 7.84 -1.58
N GLU A 60 -7.82 7.94 -1.61
CA GLU A 60 -8.52 8.85 -0.69
C GLU A 60 -8.29 8.41 0.78
N GLU A 61 -8.71 9.23 1.74
CA GLU A 61 -8.48 9.00 3.18
C GLU A 61 -9.09 7.68 3.68
N LEU A 62 -8.19 6.71 3.93
CA LEU A 62 -8.45 5.44 4.57
C LEU A 62 -8.90 5.66 6.02
N PRO A 63 -9.89 4.88 6.49
CA PRO A 63 -10.14 4.75 7.92
C PRO A 63 -8.87 4.29 8.65
N ALA A 64 -8.61 4.83 9.84
CA ALA A 64 -7.42 4.51 10.62
C ALA A 64 -7.24 2.99 10.84
N ARG A 65 -8.34 2.28 11.13
CA ARG A 65 -8.33 0.82 11.30
C ARG A 65 -8.01 0.08 10.00
N ASP A 66 -8.50 0.56 8.87
CA ASP A 66 -8.24 -0.06 7.57
C ASP A 66 -6.78 0.13 7.16
N LEU A 67 -6.17 1.27 7.52
CA LEU A 67 -4.73 1.51 7.34
C LEU A 67 -3.89 0.50 8.14
N SER A 68 -4.13 0.36 9.45
CA SER A 68 -3.40 -0.63 10.28
C SER A 68 -3.54 -2.04 9.70
N LEU A 69 -4.77 -2.43 9.35
CA LEU A 69 -5.08 -3.74 8.78
C LEU A 69 -4.38 -3.97 7.43
N ALA A 70 -4.30 -2.95 6.57
CA ALA A 70 -3.58 -3.06 5.30
C ALA A 70 -2.08 -3.20 5.49
N ILE A 71 -1.48 -2.46 6.43
CA ILE A 71 -0.05 -2.56 6.76
C ILE A 71 0.28 -3.97 7.26
N GLU A 72 -0.54 -4.54 8.14
CA GLU A 72 -0.36 -5.91 8.64
C GLU A 72 -0.44 -6.93 7.50
N GLN A 73 -1.47 -6.85 6.65
CA GLN A 73 -1.62 -7.74 5.49
C GLN A 73 -0.43 -7.64 4.52
N LEU A 74 0.08 -6.43 4.26
CA LEU A 74 1.23 -6.24 3.37
C LEU A 74 2.52 -6.82 3.98
N ARG A 75 2.72 -6.70 5.29
CA ARG A 75 3.88 -7.31 6.00
C ARG A 75 3.90 -8.82 5.86
N GLU A 76 2.73 -9.47 5.85
CA GLU A 76 2.63 -10.91 5.67
C GLU A 76 2.70 -11.32 4.18
N ALA A 77 1.98 -10.60 3.32
CA ALA A 77 1.82 -10.99 1.92
C ALA A 77 3.09 -10.74 1.09
N VAL A 78 3.80 -9.63 1.29
CA VAL A 78 4.92 -9.25 0.42
C VAL A 78 6.06 -10.27 0.45
N PRO A 79 6.62 -10.67 1.61
CA PRO A 79 7.70 -11.66 1.64
C PRO A 79 7.26 -13.01 1.07
N ARG A 80 6.04 -13.47 1.41
CA ARG A 80 5.49 -14.72 0.89
C ARG A 80 5.38 -14.70 -0.63
N MET A 81 4.81 -13.63 -1.20
CA MET A 81 4.60 -13.50 -2.63
C MET A 81 5.91 -13.37 -3.41
N LEU A 82 6.92 -12.72 -2.86
CA LEU A 82 8.26 -12.64 -3.48
C LEU A 82 8.97 -14.01 -3.47
N GLU A 83 8.87 -14.77 -2.37
CA GLU A 83 9.41 -16.13 -2.28
C GLU A 83 8.70 -17.09 -3.25
N GLU A 84 7.36 -17.06 -3.32
CA GLU A 84 6.58 -17.83 -4.30
C GLU A 84 6.97 -17.46 -5.74
N ALA A 85 7.25 -16.17 -5.98
CA ALA A 85 7.76 -15.67 -7.24
C ALA A 85 9.25 -15.98 -7.46
N ARG A 86 9.94 -16.61 -6.51
CA ARG A 86 11.38 -16.95 -6.58
C ARG A 86 12.28 -15.74 -6.84
N LEU A 87 11.86 -14.57 -6.39
CA LEU A 87 12.66 -13.34 -6.44
C LEU A 87 13.41 -13.19 -5.13
N GLU A 88 14.72 -13.40 -5.17
CA GLU A 88 15.57 -13.10 -4.02
C GLU A 88 15.51 -11.61 -3.69
N HIS A 89 15.52 -11.29 -2.40
CA HIS A 89 15.42 -9.92 -1.93
C HIS A 89 16.13 -9.76 -0.59
N GLY A 90 16.53 -8.54 -0.28
CA GLY A 90 17.05 -8.16 1.02
C GLY A 90 15.93 -7.86 2.03
N GLY A 91 16.12 -6.80 2.81
CA GLY A 91 15.10 -6.29 3.72
C GLY A 91 13.92 -5.65 3.00
N GLY A 92 13.07 -5.01 3.77
CA GLY A 92 11.97 -4.24 3.23
C GLY A 92 11.29 -3.40 4.30
N ARG A 93 10.54 -2.41 3.84
CA ARG A 93 9.80 -1.50 4.71
C ARG A 93 8.36 -1.43 4.22
N ILE A 94 7.44 -1.79 5.12
CA ILE A 94 6.01 -1.58 4.91
C ILE A 94 5.57 -0.42 5.81
N ALA A 95 5.02 0.61 5.19
CA ALA A 95 4.58 1.82 5.87
C ALA A 95 3.34 2.39 5.20
N GLY A 96 2.77 3.45 5.76
CA GLY A 96 1.58 4.05 5.16
C GLY A 96 1.04 5.21 5.94
N THR A 97 0.24 6.02 5.27
CA THR A 97 -0.50 7.16 5.82
C THR A 97 -1.98 7.02 5.45
N PRO A 98 -2.90 7.88 5.96
CA PRO A 98 -4.30 7.81 5.55
C PRO A 98 -4.52 7.80 4.04
N ARG A 99 -3.58 8.31 3.25
CA ARG A 99 -3.73 8.46 1.79
C ARG A 99 -2.78 7.60 0.98
N ARG A 100 -1.94 6.78 1.62
CA ARG A 100 -1.01 5.92 0.89
C ARG A 100 -0.63 4.67 1.68
N LEU A 101 -0.48 3.56 0.97
CA LEU A 101 0.21 2.36 1.46
C LEU A 101 1.51 2.22 0.70
N VAL A 102 2.58 1.86 1.38
CA VAL A 102 3.93 1.79 0.81
C VAL A 102 4.53 0.42 1.08
N VAL A 103 5.01 -0.20 0.00
CA VAL A 103 5.84 -1.40 0.01
C VAL A 103 7.18 -0.99 -0.58
N TYR A 104 8.24 -1.13 0.21
CA TYR A 104 9.61 -0.94 -0.23
C TYR A 104 10.38 -2.22 0.00
N VAL A 105 11.10 -2.69 -1.01
CA VAL A 105 11.88 -3.94 -0.98
C VAL A 105 13.31 -3.58 -1.33
N GLU A 106 14.24 -3.94 -0.46
CA GLU A 106 15.66 -3.65 -0.64
C GLU A 106 16.32 -4.79 -1.43
N GLY A 107 17.22 -4.44 -2.35
CA GLY A 107 18.08 -5.39 -3.05
C GLY A 107 17.31 -6.54 -3.68
N LEU A 108 16.27 -6.25 -4.47
CA LEU A 108 15.54 -7.23 -5.25
C LEU A 108 16.42 -7.75 -6.40
N ALA A 109 16.49 -9.06 -6.56
CA ALA A 109 17.21 -9.69 -7.66
C ALA A 109 16.65 -9.24 -9.03
N PRO A 110 17.49 -9.09 -10.06
CA PRO A 110 17.07 -8.62 -11.38
C PRO A 110 16.23 -9.63 -12.16
N LYS A 111 16.23 -10.90 -11.73
CA LYS A 111 15.59 -12.05 -12.39
C LYS A 111 15.16 -13.05 -11.33
N GLN A 112 14.08 -13.79 -11.59
CA GLN A 112 13.75 -14.98 -10.79
C GLN A 112 14.88 -15.99 -10.86
N ARG A 113 15.02 -16.80 -9.80
CA ARG A 113 15.85 -17.99 -9.86
C ARG A 113 15.34 -18.96 -10.91
N ASP A 114 16.28 -19.51 -11.68
CA ASP A 114 16.02 -20.61 -12.60
C ASP A 114 15.60 -21.86 -11.81
N VAL A 115 14.74 -22.68 -12.40
CA VAL A 115 14.26 -23.91 -11.76
C VAL A 115 14.65 -25.12 -12.59
N GLU A 116 15.38 -26.05 -11.99
CA GLU A 116 15.61 -27.36 -12.58
C GLU A 116 14.38 -28.25 -12.41
N LYS A 117 13.80 -28.66 -13.53
CA LYS A 117 12.71 -29.62 -13.59
C LYS A 117 13.22 -30.93 -14.16
N ALA A 118 13.31 -31.95 -13.31
CA ALA A 118 13.61 -33.31 -13.74
C ALA A 118 12.33 -34.01 -14.23
N VAL A 119 12.28 -34.35 -15.52
CA VAL A 119 11.19 -35.13 -16.12
C VAL A 119 11.57 -36.61 -16.08
N LYS A 120 10.77 -37.43 -15.37
CA LYS A 120 10.97 -38.89 -15.30
C LYS A 120 10.70 -39.52 -16.66
N GLY A 121 11.69 -40.26 -17.15
CA GLY A 121 11.64 -41.02 -18.39
C GLY A 121 11.56 -42.54 -18.15
N PRO A 122 11.93 -43.35 -19.16
CA PRO A 122 11.89 -44.80 -19.05
C PRO A 122 12.90 -45.33 -18.00
N PRO A 123 12.69 -46.56 -17.47
CA PRO A 123 13.68 -47.22 -16.62
C PRO A 123 15.05 -47.29 -17.30
N ALA A 124 16.13 -47.14 -16.53
CA ALA A 124 17.49 -47.11 -17.05
C ALA A 124 17.84 -48.37 -17.86
N GLN A 125 17.34 -49.54 -17.43
CA GLN A 125 17.52 -50.81 -18.14
C GLN A 125 16.79 -50.91 -19.49
N VAL A 126 15.78 -50.06 -19.72
CA VAL A 126 15.07 -49.96 -21.00
C VAL A 126 15.71 -48.89 -21.88
N ALA A 127 16.31 -47.87 -21.27
CA ALA A 127 16.92 -46.74 -21.93
C ALA A 127 18.35 -47.02 -22.45
N TYR A 128 19.10 -47.89 -21.78
CA TYR A 128 20.44 -48.30 -22.16
C TYR A 128 20.52 -49.82 -22.32
N ASP A 129 21.23 -50.30 -23.34
CA ASP A 129 21.49 -51.72 -23.55
C ASP A 129 22.63 -52.26 -22.65
N ALA A 130 22.94 -53.55 -22.78
CA ALA A 130 23.96 -54.22 -21.97
C ALA A 130 25.37 -53.67 -22.21
N GLU A 131 25.61 -53.07 -23.38
CA GLU A 131 26.86 -52.41 -23.77
C GLU A 131 26.90 -50.93 -23.36
N GLY A 132 25.84 -50.43 -22.70
CA GLY A 132 25.72 -49.04 -22.25
C GLY A 132 25.35 -48.06 -23.36
N LYS A 133 24.93 -48.54 -24.54
CA LYS A 133 24.49 -47.69 -25.64
C LYS A 133 23.00 -47.33 -25.50
N PRO A 134 22.63 -46.12 -25.91
CA PRO A 134 21.25 -45.65 -25.80
C PRO A 134 20.33 -46.36 -26.78
N THR A 135 19.22 -46.88 -26.26
CA THR A 135 18.20 -47.57 -27.05
C THR A 135 17.28 -46.56 -27.75
N ARG A 136 16.40 -47.06 -28.62
CA ARG A 136 15.31 -46.27 -29.21
C ARG A 136 14.44 -45.57 -28.16
N ALA A 137 14.30 -46.13 -26.96
CA ALA A 137 13.53 -45.52 -25.88
C ALA A 137 14.22 -44.27 -25.32
N ALA A 138 15.55 -44.31 -25.10
CA ALA A 138 16.31 -43.13 -24.69
C ALA A 138 16.32 -42.04 -25.78
N ILE A 139 16.51 -42.44 -27.04
CA ILE A 139 16.52 -41.51 -28.19
C ILE A 139 15.16 -40.82 -28.36
N GLY A 140 14.08 -41.60 -28.30
CA GLY A 140 12.72 -41.07 -28.38
C GLY A 140 12.41 -40.14 -27.21
N PHE A 141 12.83 -40.51 -25.99
CA PHE A 141 12.64 -39.69 -24.80
C PHE A 141 13.40 -38.36 -24.89
N ALA A 142 14.71 -38.37 -25.16
CA ALA A 142 15.51 -37.15 -25.36
C ALA A 142 14.88 -36.21 -26.39
N LYS A 143 14.48 -36.76 -27.55
CA LYS A 143 13.84 -35.98 -28.61
C LYS A 143 12.51 -35.38 -28.18
N SER A 144 11.67 -36.14 -27.47
CA SER A 144 10.40 -35.63 -26.93
C SER A 144 10.59 -34.51 -25.91
N GLN A 145 11.72 -34.55 -25.20
CA GLN A 145 12.06 -33.55 -24.20
C GLN A 145 12.85 -32.39 -24.79
N GLY A 146 13.38 -32.49 -26.01
CA GLY A 146 14.16 -31.45 -26.66
C GLY A 146 15.54 -31.25 -26.03
N VAL A 147 16.10 -32.27 -25.39
CA VAL A 147 17.44 -32.28 -24.78
C VAL A 147 18.39 -33.16 -25.59
N ALA A 148 19.70 -32.90 -25.53
CA ALA A 148 20.65 -33.82 -26.14
C ALA A 148 20.64 -35.15 -25.38
N LEU A 149 20.99 -36.22 -26.08
CA LEU A 149 20.96 -37.54 -25.48
C LEU A 149 22.05 -37.73 -24.42
N GLU A 150 23.13 -36.95 -24.53
CA GLU A 150 24.23 -36.85 -23.57
C GLU A 150 23.81 -36.16 -22.26
N ASP A 151 22.77 -35.31 -22.31
CA ASP A 151 22.25 -34.55 -21.16
C ASP A 151 21.25 -35.37 -20.32
N LEU A 152 21.01 -36.63 -20.68
CA LEU A 152 20.14 -37.53 -19.93
C LEU A 152 20.87 -38.05 -18.69
N GLU A 153 20.31 -37.80 -17.52
CA GLU A 153 20.83 -38.33 -16.27
C GLU A 153 20.11 -39.61 -15.85
N VAL A 154 20.77 -40.48 -15.10
CA VAL A 154 20.10 -41.61 -14.42
C VAL A 154 19.94 -41.25 -12.95
N ARG A 155 18.70 -41.13 -12.48
CA ARG A 155 18.38 -40.87 -11.06
C ARG A 155 17.59 -42.03 -10.46
N GLU A 156 17.78 -42.25 -9.17
CA GLU A 156 16.99 -43.20 -8.40
C GLU A 156 15.70 -42.51 -7.94
N ILE A 157 14.55 -43.06 -8.36
CA ILE A 157 13.22 -42.52 -8.07
C ILE A 157 12.36 -43.70 -7.61
N GLU A 158 11.80 -43.62 -6.40
CA GLU A 158 10.89 -44.64 -5.84
C GLU A 158 11.51 -46.05 -5.81
N GLY A 159 12.82 -46.16 -5.57
CA GLY A 159 13.54 -47.44 -5.50
C GLY A 159 13.87 -48.08 -6.85
N GLY A 160 13.69 -47.36 -7.96
CA GLY A 160 14.11 -47.78 -9.30
C GLY A 160 15.04 -46.76 -9.97
N LYS A 161 15.92 -47.21 -10.87
CA LYS A 161 16.77 -46.33 -11.69
C LYS A 161 16.01 -45.92 -12.95
N TYR A 162 15.82 -44.62 -13.13
CA TYR A 162 15.14 -44.04 -14.29
C TYR A 162 16.04 -43.05 -14.99
N VAL A 163 15.90 -42.96 -16.31
CA VAL A 163 16.47 -41.84 -17.05
C VAL A 163 15.62 -40.61 -16.83
N VAL A 164 16.24 -39.47 -16.58
CA VAL A 164 15.58 -38.18 -16.41
C VAL A 164 16.17 -37.17 -17.39
N ALA A 165 15.29 -36.33 -17.93
CA ALA A 165 15.71 -35.13 -18.63
C ALA A 165 15.63 -33.97 -17.64
N VAL A 166 16.76 -33.34 -17.35
CA VAL A 166 16.80 -32.11 -16.55
C VAL A 166 16.56 -30.94 -17.48
N LYS A 167 15.48 -30.19 -17.23
CA LYS A 167 15.18 -28.95 -17.97
C LYS A 167 15.36 -27.78 -17.03
N VAL A 168 16.11 -26.79 -17.48
CA VAL A 168 16.18 -25.51 -16.77
C VAL A 168 15.02 -24.65 -17.29
N GLU A 169 14.07 -24.36 -16.41
CA GLU A 169 13.09 -23.30 -16.62
C GLU A 169 13.76 -21.98 -16.27
N GLU A 170 14.10 -21.20 -17.31
CA GLU A 170 14.70 -19.89 -17.11
C GLU A 170 13.72 -18.96 -16.37
N GLY A 171 14.23 -18.32 -15.32
CA GLY A 171 13.50 -17.30 -14.59
C GLY A 171 13.12 -16.11 -15.48
N ARG A 172 12.09 -15.37 -15.08
CA ARG A 172 11.69 -14.15 -15.79
C ARG A 172 12.39 -12.92 -15.21
N PRO A 173 12.59 -11.85 -16.00
CA PRO A 173 13.06 -10.57 -15.48
C PRO A 173 12.16 -10.06 -14.36
N ALA A 174 12.75 -9.54 -13.29
CA ALA A 174 12.00 -9.05 -12.13
C ALA A 174 10.96 -7.99 -12.52
N MET A 175 11.28 -7.12 -13.48
CA MET A 175 10.35 -6.14 -14.04
C MET A 175 9.01 -6.76 -14.49
N GLU A 176 9.06 -7.87 -15.23
CA GLU A 176 7.87 -8.55 -15.73
C GLU A 176 7.08 -9.22 -14.60
N VAL A 177 7.81 -9.84 -13.67
CA VAL A 177 7.23 -10.52 -12.52
C VAL A 177 6.51 -9.52 -11.62
N LEU A 178 7.15 -8.39 -11.32
CA LEU A 178 6.55 -7.33 -10.51
C LEU A 178 5.33 -6.70 -11.20
N ALA A 179 5.35 -6.55 -12.53
CA ALA A 179 4.19 -6.04 -13.29
C ALA A 179 2.94 -6.92 -13.13
N GLU A 180 3.12 -8.22 -12.89
CA GLU A 180 2.03 -9.16 -12.57
C GLU A 180 1.76 -9.24 -11.05
N LEU A 181 2.81 -9.18 -10.22
CA LEU A 181 2.73 -9.39 -8.78
C LEU A 181 2.06 -8.22 -8.05
N TRP A 182 2.37 -6.98 -8.43
CA TRP A 182 1.80 -5.77 -7.82
C TRP A 182 0.28 -5.67 -7.92
N PRO A 183 -0.35 -5.82 -9.09
CA PRO A 183 -1.81 -5.82 -9.15
C PRO A 183 -2.43 -6.99 -8.36
N GLN A 184 -1.77 -8.14 -8.28
CA GLN A 184 -2.24 -9.27 -7.45
C GLN A 184 -2.16 -8.95 -5.95
N LEU A 185 -1.07 -8.33 -5.49
CA LEU A 185 -0.88 -7.89 -4.11
C LEU A 185 -1.94 -6.84 -3.71
N ILE A 186 -2.21 -5.86 -4.57
CA ILE A 186 -3.28 -4.88 -4.32
C ILE A 186 -4.63 -5.59 -4.23
N ALA A 187 -4.88 -6.54 -5.15
CA ALA A 187 -6.11 -7.32 -5.17
C ALA A 187 -6.26 -8.29 -4.00
N SER A 188 -5.18 -8.66 -3.30
CA SER A 188 -5.23 -9.56 -2.14
C SER A 188 -5.65 -8.85 -0.85
N LEU A 189 -5.57 -7.52 -0.80
CA LEU A 189 -5.98 -6.75 0.39
C LEU A 189 -7.47 -6.93 0.68
N ARG A 190 -7.79 -7.13 1.96
CA ARG A 190 -9.15 -7.32 2.48
C ARG A 190 -9.48 -6.25 3.49
N PHE A 191 -10.69 -5.73 3.40
CA PHE A 191 -11.19 -4.68 4.29
C PHE A 191 -12.59 -5.02 4.81
N PRO A 192 -12.95 -4.61 6.03
CA PRO A 192 -14.28 -4.86 6.59
C PRO A 192 -15.40 -4.21 5.78
N LEU A 193 -15.14 -3.01 5.25
CA LEU A 193 -16.04 -2.29 4.39
C LEU A 193 -15.28 -1.90 3.12
N THR A 194 -15.88 -2.17 1.98
CA THR A 194 -15.34 -1.83 0.67
C THR A 194 -16.36 -1.05 -0.14
N MET A 195 -15.88 -0.37 -1.16
CA MET A 195 -16.71 0.36 -2.12
C MET A 195 -16.18 0.18 -3.53
N ARG A 196 -17.08 0.36 -4.51
CA ARG A 196 -16.78 0.44 -5.94
C ARG A 196 -17.06 1.86 -6.39
N TRP A 197 -16.13 2.50 -7.08
CA TRP A 197 -16.20 3.95 -7.39
C TRP A 197 -16.10 4.28 -8.87
N ASN A 198 -15.83 3.29 -9.71
CA ASN A 198 -15.71 3.46 -11.16
C ASN A 198 -16.15 2.18 -11.89
N GLU A 199 -16.13 2.24 -13.21
CA GLU A 199 -16.61 1.19 -14.11
C GLU A 199 -15.79 -0.11 -14.03
N THR A 200 -14.59 -0.08 -13.43
CA THR A 200 -13.76 -1.29 -13.27
C THR A 200 -14.37 -2.29 -12.28
N GLY A 201 -15.30 -1.85 -11.43
CA GLY A 201 -15.97 -2.71 -10.46
C GLY A 201 -15.06 -3.24 -9.33
N VAL A 202 -13.80 -2.78 -9.27
CA VAL A 202 -12.87 -3.13 -8.19
C VAL A 202 -13.38 -2.61 -6.85
N ALA A 203 -13.33 -3.47 -5.84
CA ALA A 203 -13.71 -3.15 -4.47
C ALA A 203 -12.45 -2.88 -3.63
N PHE A 204 -12.42 -1.74 -2.95
CA PHE A 204 -11.34 -1.34 -2.04
C PHE A 204 -11.91 -0.52 -0.88
N SER A 205 -11.17 -0.31 0.22
CA SER A 205 -11.65 0.52 1.35
C SER A 205 -11.99 1.94 0.90
N ARG A 206 -11.15 2.50 0.03
CA ARG A 206 -11.29 3.84 -0.55
C ARG A 206 -10.82 3.88 -2.00
N PRO A 207 -11.29 4.85 -2.82
CA PRO A 207 -10.84 4.96 -4.20
C PRO A 207 -9.32 5.09 -4.31
N ILE A 208 -8.72 4.24 -5.14
CA ILE A 208 -7.32 4.36 -5.56
C ILE A 208 -7.23 5.51 -6.58
N ARG A 209 -6.25 6.40 -6.40
CA ARG A 209 -6.08 7.64 -7.16
C ARG A 209 -4.77 7.72 -7.92
N TRP A 210 -3.70 7.16 -7.39
CA TRP A 210 -2.41 7.06 -8.08
C TRP A 210 -1.69 5.79 -7.66
N LEU A 211 -0.76 5.34 -8.49
CA LEU A 211 0.12 4.21 -8.24
C LEU A 211 1.54 4.63 -8.60
N VAL A 212 2.46 4.54 -7.65
CA VAL A 212 3.89 4.63 -7.94
C VAL A 212 4.44 3.22 -7.91
N ALA A 213 5.13 2.80 -8.97
CA ALA A 213 5.77 1.49 -9.00
C ALA A 213 7.11 1.56 -9.70
N LEU A 214 8.19 1.34 -8.96
CA LEU A 214 9.57 1.48 -9.44
C LEU A 214 10.39 0.22 -9.13
N LEU A 215 11.37 -0.07 -9.99
CA LEU A 215 12.49 -0.96 -9.75
C LEU A 215 13.76 -0.16 -10.10
N GLY A 216 14.49 0.28 -9.07
CA GLY A 216 15.47 1.37 -9.19
C GLY A 216 14.80 2.65 -9.71
N ASP A 217 15.23 3.11 -10.88
CA ASP A 217 14.69 4.29 -11.57
C ASP A 217 13.68 3.97 -12.68
N ALA A 218 13.46 2.69 -12.94
CA ALA A 218 12.57 2.20 -13.99
C ALA A 218 11.14 2.01 -13.46
N VAL A 219 10.14 2.44 -14.23
CA VAL A 219 8.73 2.25 -13.86
C VAL A 219 8.31 0.81 -14.15
N VAL A 220 7.73 0.13 -13.15
CA VAL A 220 7.09 -1.17 -13.32
C VAL A 220 5.71 -0.97 -13.93
N PRO A 221 5.47 -1.36 -15.20
CA PRO A 221 4.26 -0.97 -15.92
C PRO A 221 3.10 -1.93 -15.63
N PHE A 222 2.05 -1.43 -14.97
CA PHE A 222 0.79 -2.15 -14.81
C PHE A 222 -0.40 -1.18 -14.66
N GLU A 223 -1.61 -1.71 -14.76
CA GLU A 223 -2.84 -0.96 -14.52
C GLU A 223 -3.70 -1.72 -13.51
N TYR A 224 -4.26 -1.02 -12.52
CA TYR A 224 -5.17 -1.59 -11.54
C TYR A 224 -6.28 -0.60 -11.19
N ALA A 225 -7.53 -1.09 -11.15
CA ALA A 225 -8.72 -0.27 -10.89
C ALA A 225 -8.84 0.98 -11.79
N GLY A 226 -8.32 0.91 -13.03
CA GLY A 226 -8.33 2.02 -14.00
C GLY A 226 -7.25 3.07 -13.75
N VAL A 227 -6.29 2.79 -12.86
CA VAL A 227 -5.15 3.64 -12.55
C VAL A 227 -3.88 2.96 -13.07
N ARG A 228 -3.10 3.67 -13.87
CA ARG A 228 -1.80 3.19 -14.37
C ARG A 228 -0.70 3.52 -13.37
N SER A 229 0.23 2.60 -13.21
CA SER A 229 1.46 2.84 -12.46
C SER A 229 2.32 3.91 -13.15
N GLY A 230 3.05 4.66 -12.34
CA GLY A 230 3.98 5.68 -12.80
C GLY A 230 5.02 5.98 -11.74
N ARG A 231 5.55 7.20 -11.79
CA ARG A 231 6.56 7.71 -10.84
C ARG A 231 6.10 8.93 -10.05
N THR A 232 4.85 9.33 -10.20
CA THR A 232 4.34 10.58 -9.63
C THR A 232 3.43 10.28 -8.44
N THR A 233 3.85 10.72 -7.26
CA THR A 233 3.07 10.69 -6.04
C THR A 233 2.39 12.04 -5.77
N ARG A 234 1.76 12.19 -4.61
CA ARG A 234 1.01 13.38 -4.19
C ARG A 234 1.45 13.88 -2.83
N GLY A 235 1.61 15.19 -2.73
CA GLY A 235 1.92 15.90 -1.49
C GLY A 235 0.74 16.00 -0.52
N LEU A 236 0.93 16.81 0.52
CA LEU A 236 -0.07 17.02 1.57
C LEU A 236 -1.36 17.65 1.02
N ARG A 237 -2.52 17.13 1.46
CA ARG A 237 -3.84 17.58 1.00
C ARG A 237 -4.11 19.08 1.17
N PRO A 238 -3.79 19.72 2.31
CA PRO A 238 -4.06 21.14 2.51
C PRO A 238 -3.29 22.05 1.54
N GLN A 239 -2.16 21.57 1.02
CA GLN A 239 -1.34 22.28 0.04
C GLN A 239 -1.83 22.01 -1.41
N GLY A 240 -3.03 21.45 -1.58
CA GLY A 240 -3.58 21.08 -2.88
C GLY A 240 -3.09 19.73 -3.42
N SER A 241 -2.39 18.92 -2.60
CA SER A 241 -1.78 17.66 -3.03
C SER A 241 -0.87 17.82 -4.27
N PRO A 242 0.19 18.64 -4.20
CA PRO A 242 1.06 18.88 -5.35
C PRO A 242 1.65 17.57 -5.87
N GLU A 243 1.91 17.51 -7.18
CA GLU A 243 2.57 16.36 -7.78
C GLU A 243 4.04 16.31 -7.39
N ILE A 244 4.51 15.14 -6.98
CA ILE A 244 5.92 14.91 -6.61
C ILE A 244 6.44 13.76 -7.47
N VAL A 245 7.54 13.98 -8.20
CA VAL A 245 8.16 12.96 -9.04
C VAL A 245 9.20 12.20 -8.22
N VAL A 246 9.00 10.89 -8.10
CA VAL A 246 9.95 9.96 -7.49
C VAL A 246 10.95 9.54 -8.57
N GLY A 247 12.20 9.99 -8.43
CA GLY A 247 13.25 9.69 -9.41
C GLY A 247 13.63 8.21 -9.40
N ARG A 248 13.95 7.71 -8.20
CA ARG A 248 14.32 6.33 -7.94
C ARG A 248 13.61 5.79 -6.69
N ALA A 249 13.50 4.48 -6.58
CA ALA A 249 12.88 3.81 -5.43
C ALA A 249 13.57 4.20 -4.11
N GLU A 250 14.89 4.30 -4.09
CA GLU A 250 15.71 4.54 -2.90
C GLU A 250 15.49 5.96 -2.32
N ASP A 251 15.14 6.92 -3.16
CA ASP A 251 14.93 8.31 -2.77
C ASP A 251 13.59 8.53 -2.06
N TYR A 252 12.69 7.54 -2.10
CA TYR A 252 11.28 7.72 -1.74
C TYR A 252 11.07 8.30 -0.35
N PHE A 253 11.67 7.69 0.68
CA PHE A 253 11.43 8.11 2.06
C PHE A 253 12.00 9.50 2.36
N ALA A 254 13.18 9.81 1.83
CA ALA A 254 13.79 11.14 1.96
C ALA A 254 12.91 12.20 1.28
N LEU A 255 12.47 11.93 0.06
CA LEU A 255 11.59 12.83 -0.70
C LEU A 255 10.25 13.07 0.00
N MET A 256 9.67 12.05 0.63
CA MET A 256 8.44 12.22 1.40
C MET A 256 8.66 13.12 2.63
N GLU A 257 9.76 12.92 3.34
CA GLU A 257 10.11 13.75 4.51
C GLU A 257 10.39 15.21 4.14
N GLU A 258 11.10 15.46 3.03
CA GLU A 258 11.33 16.81 2.49
C GLU A 258 10.01 17.54 2.15
N ASN A 259 9.00 16.79 1.72
CA ASN A 259 7.66 17.30 1.45
C ASN A 259 6.73 17.28 2.68
N GLY A 260 7.29 17.07 3.88
CA GLY A 260 6.59 17.09 5.15
C GLY A 260 5.69 15.87 5.41
N ILE A 261 5.80 14.81 4.62
CA ILE A 261 5.03 13.58 4.80
C ILE A 261 5.81 12.61 5.68
N VAL A 262 5.26 12.27 6.84
CA VAL A 262 5.84 11.30 7.76
C VAL A 262 5.20 9.94 7.50
N VAL A 263 5.82 9.15 6.62
CA VAL A 263 5.26 7.87 6.17
C VAL A 263 5.32 6.79 7.25
N ASP A 264 6.35 6.82 8.09
CA ASP A 264 6.54 5.86 9.17
C ASP A 264 5.58 6.14 10.34
N VAL A 265 4.76 5.14 10.69
CA VAL A 265 3.74 5.24 11.75
C VAL A 265 4.35 5.41 13.13
N GLU A 266 5.47 4.74 13.44
CA GLU A 266 6.12 4.87 14.74
C GLU A 266 6.79 6.25 14.87
N LYS A 267 7.39 6.76 13.79
CA LYS A 267 7.88 8.14 13.75
C LYS A 267 6.74 9.14 13.99
N ARG A 268 5.58 8.94 13.37
CA ARG A 268 4.38 9.79 13.61
C ARG A 268 3.90 9.71 15.05
N ARG A 269 3.76 8.51 15.62
CA ARG A 269 3.36 8.30 17.01
C ARG A 269 4.27 9.05 17.97
N GLU A 270 5.58 8.93 17.78
CA GLU A 270 6.56 9.60 18.63
C GLU A 270 6.48 11.13 18.49
N MET A 271 6.32 11.64 17.27
CA MET A 271 6.11 13.07 17.03
C MET A 271 4.84 13.59 17.73
N ILE A 272 3.73 12.86 17.58
CA ILE A 272 2.46 13.19 18.24
C ILE A 272 2.65 13.22 19.75
N ARG A 273 3.21 12.16 20.32
CA ARG A 273 3.44 12.02 21.76
C ARG A 273 4.27 13.18 22.31
N ARG A 274 5.39 13.51 21.67
CA ARG A 274 6.27 14.63 22.09
C ARG A 274 5.58 15.98 22.03
N GLN A 275 4.91 16.28 20.91
CA GLN A 275 4.18 17.54 20.77
C GLN A 275 3.07 17.65 21.81
N ALA A 276 2.40 16.54 22.06
CA ALA A 276 1.30 16.43 22.99
C ALA A 276 1.74 16.65 24.44
N GLU A 277 2.80 15.95 24.88
CA GLU A 277 3.39 16.11 26.20
C GLU A 277 3.89 17.54 26.44
N ARG A 278 4.55 18.14 25.45
CA ARG A 278 5.02 19.53 25.52
C ARG A 278 3.86 20.49 25.75
N LEU A 279 2.82 20.43 24.92
CA LEU A 279 1.65 21.33 25.02
C LEU A 279 0.87 21.11 26.33
N ALA A 280 0.85 19.90 26.86
CA ALA A 280 0.26 19.62 28.17
C ALA A 280 1.06 20.24 29.31
N ALA A 281 2.40 20.18 29.25
CA ALA A 281 3.28 20.74 30.27
C ALA A 281 3.17 22.28 30.37
N GLU A 282 2.93 22.97 29.25
CA GLU A 282 2.74 24.44 29.21
C GLU A 282 1.58 24.92 30.10
N VAL A 283 0.59 24.07 30.39
CA VAL A 283 -0.55 24.36 31.27
C VAL A 283 -0.50 23.62 32.60
N GLY A 284 0.65 23.07 32.98
CA GLY A 284 0.81 22.26 34.20
C GLY A 284 -0.03 20.98 34.19
N GLY A 285 -0.40 20.50 33.00
CA GLY A 285 -1.18 19.30 32.79
C GLY A 285 -0.33 18.13 32.33
N ARG A 286 -0.99 16.97 32.18
CA ARG A 286 -0.41 15.77 31.57
C ARG A 286 -1.45 15.08 30.69
N ILE A 287 -0.99 14.24 29.77
CA ILE A 287 -1.89 13.42 28.95
C ILE A 287 -1.96 12.03 29.56
N PRO A 288 -3.16 11.50 29.83
CA PRO A 288 -3.30 10.10 30.21
C PRO A 288 -2.79 9.20 29.09
N ASP A 289 -2.03 8.18 29.44
CA ASP A 289 -1.57 7.18 28.48
C ASP A 289 -2.76 6.48 27.82
N ASP A 290 -2.75 6.45 26.49
CA ASP A 290 -3.77 5.82 25.66
C ASP A 290 -3.14 5.40 24.31
N PRO A 291 -2.48 4.24 24.27
CA PRO A 291 -1.82 3.76 23.06
C PRO A 291 -2.78 3.54 21.90
N ALA A 292 -4.04 3.18 22.19
CA ALA A 292 -5.06 2.94 21.17
C ALA A 292 -5.49 4.25 20.49
N LEU A 293 -5.70 5.32 21.27
CA LEU A 293 -5.97 6.64 20.72
C LEU A 293 -4.75 7.19 19.97
N LEU A 294 -3.54 6.95 20.48
CA LEU A 294 -2.31 7.37 19.81
C LEU A 294 -2.17 6.71 18.43
N GLU A 295 -2.45 5.40 18.35
CA GLU A 295 -2.50 4.68 17.08
C GLU A 295 -3.54 5.26 16.13
N GLU A 296 -4.77 5.46 16.60
CA GLU A 296 -5.85 6.00 15.78
C GLU A 296 -5.47 7.37 15.22
N VAL A 297 -4.97 8.28 16.07
CA VAL A 297 -4.57 9.63 15.64
C VAL A 297 -3.38 9.60 14.69
N ALA A 298 -2.37 8.76 14.94
CA ALA A 298 -1.23 8.60 14.03
C ALA A 298 -1.68 8.17 12.63
N ASN A 299 -2.71 7.33 12.56
CA ASN A 299 -3.29 6.84 11.31
C ASN A 299 -4.37 7.76 10.71
N LEU A 300 -4.57 8.96 11.25
CA LEU A 300 -5.44 10.00 10.70
C LEU A 300 -4.69 11.16 10.03
N VAL A 301 -3.37 11.26 10.21
CA VAL A 301 -2.58 12.40 9.69
C VAL A 301 -1.32 11.99 8.97
N GLU A 302 -0.95 12.72 7.91
CA GLU A 302 0.32 12.52 7.20
C GLU A 302 1.46 13.38 7.77
N HIS A 303 1.11 14.53 8.36
CA HIS A 303 2.03 15.47 8.98
C HIS A 303 1.50 15.85 10.37
N PRO A 304 2.01 15.26 11.46
CA PRO A 304 1.51 15.54 12.79
C PRO A 304 1.80 16.99 13.23
N THR A 305 0.75 17.79 13.42
CA THR A 305 0.81 19.10 14.07
C THR A 305 -0.22 19.16 15.19
N ALA A 306 0.24 19.13 16.44
CA ALA A 306 -0.60 19.19 17.62
C ALA A 306 -0.98 20.64 17.94
N LEU A 307 -2.26 20.88 18.22
CA LEU A 307 -2.80 22.20 18.58
C LEU A 307 -3.53 22.10 19.92
N ARG A 308 -3.21 22.97 20.88
CA ARG A 308 -3.88 23.03 22.19
C ARG A 308 -5.11 23.94 22.14
N GLY A 309 -6.30 23.37 22.23
CA GLY A 309 -7.55 24.12 22.47
C GLY A 309 -7.91 24.22 23.95
N SER A 310 -8.93 25.03 24.28
CA SER A 310 -9.57 25.06 25.61
C SER A 310 -11.10 24.98 25.45
N PHE A 311 -11.81 24.56 26.48
CA PHE A 311 -13.27 24.54 26.50
C PHE A 311 -13.81 25.70 27.34
N ASP A 312 -15.02 26.16 26.99
CA ASP A 312 -15.78 27.04 27.88
C ASP A 312 -15.98 26.34 29.24
N PRO A 313 -15.72 27.03 30.37
CA PRO A 313 -15.94 26.48 31.72
C PRO A 313 -17.32 25.86 31.94
N GLU A 314 -18.36 26.31 31.23
CA GLU A 314 -19.71 25.74 31.32
C GLU A 314 -19.78 24.29 30.85
N TYR A 315 -19.08 23.93 29.78
CA TYR A 315 -19.04 22.54 29.28
C TYR A 315 -18.23 21.62 30.20
N LEU A 316 -17.33 22.16 31.03
CA LEU A 316 -16.55 21.41 32.02
C LEU A 316 -17.36 21.02 33.26
N LYS A 317 -18.64 21.40 33.35
CA LYS A 317 -19.57 20.98 34.41
C LYS A 317 -20.07 19.53 34.22
N LEU A 318 -19.94 18.97 33.01
CA LEU A 318 -20.33 17.59 32.71
C LEU A 318 -19.40 16.57 33.41
N PRO A 319 -19.91 15.34 33.70
CA PRO A 319 -19.07 14.29 34.26
C PRO A 319 -17.83 14.03 33.40
N LYS A 320 -16.70 13.82 34.06
CA LYS A 320 -15.39 13.67 33.42
C LYS A 320 -15.38 12.53 32.41
N GLU A 321 -16.06 11.44 32.73
CA GLU A 321 -16.18 10.24 31.90
C GLU A 321 -16.91 10.55 30.58
N VAL A 322 -17.93 11.42 30.63
CA VAL A 322 -18.67 11.86 29.43
C VAL A 322 -17.77 12.72 28.56
N LEU A 323 -17.07 13.71 29.14
CA LEU A 323 -16.15 14.58 28.40
C LEU A 323 -15.02 13.79 27.74
N ILE A 324 -14.36 12.90 28.48
CA ILE A 324 -13.29 12.06 27.94
C ILE A 324 -13.82 11.17 26.82
N THR A 325 -15.00 10.57 26.99
CA THR A 325 -15.58 9.70 25.96
C THR A 325 -15.87 10.47 24.68
N VAL A 326 -16.46 11.67 24.77
CA VAL A 326 -16.76 12.51 23.60
C VAL A 326 -15.47 12.95 22.90
N MET A 327 -14.49 13.41 23.67
CA MET A 327 -13.19 13.83 23.16
C MET A 327 -12.47 12.72 22.42
N LYS A 328 -12.41 11.52 23.01
CA LYS A 328 -11.71 10.38 22.40
C LYS A 328 -12.46 9.84 21.19
N LYS A 329 -13.74 9.47 21.35
CA LYS A 329 -14.48 8.72 20.33
C LYS A 329 -14.94 9.56 19.15
N HIS A 330 -15.34 10.81 19.38
CA HIS A 330 -15.90 11.65 18.32
C HIS A 330 -14.88 12.63 17.75
N GLN A 331 -14.00 13.16 18.60
CA GLN A 331 -13.09 14.23 18.19
C GLN A 331 -11.63 13.77 18.02
N ARG A 332 -11.28 12.57 18.49
CA ARG A 332 -9.91 12.02 18.48
C ARG A 332 -8.91 12.97 19.14
N TYR A 333 -9.34 13.50 20.27
CA TYR A 333 -8.61 14.47 21.08
C TYR A 333 -7.91 13.80 22.24
N PHE A 334 -6.65 14.17 22.48
CA PHE A 334 -5.97 13.83 23.72
C PHE A 334 -6.44 14.75 24.85
N PRO A 335 -7.07 14.23 25.93
CA PRO A 335 -7.47 15.06 27.05
C PRO A 335 -6.25 15.46 27.88
N VAL A 336 -6.07 16.76 28.11
CA VAL A 336 -5.03 17.23 29.04
C VAL A 336 -5.61 17.30 30.44
N VAL A 337 -5.08 16.51 31.39
CA VAL A 337 -5.53 16.53 32.79
C VAL A 337 -4.56 17.32 33.67
N GLY A 338 -5.06 18.34 34.37
CA GLY A 338 -4.25 19.19 35.27
C GLY A 338 -4.93 19.45 36.63
N LYS A 339 -4.22 20.13 37.53
CA LYS A 339 -4.79 20.75 38.73
C LYS A 339 -5.18 22.19 38.39
N LEU A 340 -6.44 22.58 38.53
CA LEU A 340 -6.79 24.00 38.52
C LEU A 340 -6.47 24.61 39.89
N GLY A 341 -5.91 25.81 39.89
CA GLY A 341 -5.70 26.61 41.09
C GLY A 341 -7.01 26.80 41.87
N ASN A 342 -6.92 26.54 43.17
CA ASN A 342 -7.87 26.79 44.26
C ASN A 342 -9.32 26.33 44.08
N GLY A 343 -9.58 25.08 44.52
CA GLY A 343 -10.92 24.63 44.93
C GLY A 343 -11.28 23.24 44.42
N ASN A 344 -11.12 22.24 45.29
CA ASN A 344 -11.48 20.83 45.13
C ASN A 344 -10.63 20.01 44.13
N GLY A 345 -9.97 18.97 44.65
CA GLY A 345 -8.95 18.12 44.01
C GLY A 345 -9.37 17.26 42.80
N HIS A 346 -10.28 17.74 41.95
CA HIS A 346 -10.70 17.05 40.73
C HIS A 346 -9.84 17.46 39.53
N ARG A 347 -9.17 16.48 38.92
CA ARG A 347 -8.38 16.66 37.68
C ARG A 347 -9.32 16.98 36.52
N ARG A 348 -9.28 18.21 35.98
CA ARG A 348 -10.12 18.67 34.86
C ARG A 348 -9.36 18.69 33.53
N ILE A 349 -10.11 18.67 32.44
CA ILE A 349 -9.60 18.80 31.07
C ILE A 349 -9.23 20.27 30.84
N VAL A 350 -7.95 20.56 30.63
CA VAL A 350 -7.41 21.92 30.38
C VAL A 350 -7.20 22.21 28.89
N GLY A 351 -7.45 21.22 28.05
CA GLY A 351 -7.41 21.37 26.61
C GLY A 351 -7.51 20.07 25.86
N PHE A 352 -7.52 20.19 24.54
CA PHE A 352 -7.47 19.06 23.63
C PHE A 352 -6.39 19.25 22.58
N LEU A 353 -5.86 18.15 22.08
CA LEU A 353 -4.92 18.15 20.98
C LEU A 353 -5.57 17.61 19.72
N ARG A 354 -5.74 18.49 18.75
CA ARG A 354 -6.13 18.13 17.39
C ARG A 354 -4.87 18.01 16.55
N HIS A 355 -4.79 16.96 15.73
CA HIS A 355 -3.78 16.87 14.68
C HIS A 355 -4.40 17.27 13.36
N ARG A 356 -3.79 18.24 12.68
CA ARG A 356 -4.21 18.70 11.35
C ARG A 356 -3.14 18.27 10.36
N SER A 357 -3.55 17.73 9.21
CA SER A 357 -2.70 17.83 8.01
C SER A 357 -2.64 19.33 7.70
N GLY A 358 -1.46 19.94 7.79
CA GLY A 358 -1.28 21.35 8.16
C GLY A 358 -1.95 22.43 7.30
N ASP A 359 -2.40 23.50 7.94
CA ASP A 359 -2.34 24.87 7.41
C ASP A 359 -2.27 25.86 8.60
N ARG A 360 -1.54 26.97 8.43
CA ARG A 360 -1.37 28.06 9.42
C ARG A 360 -2.47 29.12 9.34
N HIS A 361 -3.37 29.05 8.35
CA HIS A 361 -4.42 30.05 8.14
C HIS A 361 -5.80 29.43 7.97
N ALA A 362 -6.45 29.13 9.09
CA ALA A 362 -7.91 29.09 9.19
C ALA A 362 -8.27 28.98 10.68
N ASP A 363 -8.04 30.06 11.41
CA ASP A 363 -8.68 30.37 12.69
C ASP A 363 -9.36 31.73 12.49
N ASP A 364 -10.59 31.67 12.00
CA ASP A 364 -11.62 32.67 12.25
C ASP A 364 -12.96 31.98 11.92
N THR A 365 -13.38 31.10 12.84
CA THR A 365 -14.79 30.81 13.16
C THR A 365 -14.89 29.59 14.07
N GLY A 366 -15.41 29.79 15.28
CA GLY A 366 -16.15 28.78 16.06
C GLY A 366 -15.52 28.38 17.37
#